data_AF-A0AAW6U143-F1
#
_entry.id   AF-A0AAW6U143-F1
#
_cell.length_a   1.000
_cell.length_b   1.000
_cell.length_c   1.000
_cell.angle_alpha   90.00
_cell.angle_beta   90.00
_cell.angle_gamma   90.00
#
_symmetry.space_group_name_H-M   'P 1'
#
loop_
_entity.id
_entity.type
_entity.pdbx_description
1 polymer ?
#
loop_
_entity_poly.entity_id
_entity_poly.type
_entity_poly.pdbx_seq_one_letter_code
_entity_poly.pdbx_strand_id
1 'polypeptide(L)'
;MRYENPFLVPALGGLFETLLPDFVLGFAFFTAVSYGVLSKRFDHQRTAAAMSGAMGAALATGLVWWQYDRGWSIRDLGPFAFVLAIIVLSATIYHAVRRIGGSWAGVGITLGLSILITGVFGVDWPLAASAITTVATMALIFGLLLFLLHHHRTGIAPTTRYASQSVAEADDARQELARLHRDRCLSARLTDGFRRLRKEADLLRQRPEETPNVAAQIRRLLPATGWLTQRMARLRAKAHRVRKGQIARLEETRHICRSLEGSAKRRIAADLVGRYQNLVGMEKRLERLDKVVAENERRIRNLTRQAERATQSYDFQRLIGLLEQASKLQGHNEKIFRAIERTERKLADVAQAVAREAQEVTDR
;
A
#
# COMPACT_ATOMS: atom_id res chain seq x y z
N MET A 1 -38.15 -20.39 32.14
CA MET A 1 -38.03 -19.49 33.30
C MET A 1 -37.58 -18.14 32.76
N ARG A 2 -38.33 -17.06 33.00
CA ARG A 2 -37.93 -15.70 32.59
C ARG A 2 -36.91 -15.20 33.62
N TYR A 3 -35.68 -14.90 33.19
CA TYR A 3 -34.71 -14.25 34.06
C TYR A 3 -35.12 -12.78 34.24
N GLU A 4 -35.32 -12.36 35.49
CA GLU A 4 -35.53 -10.96 35.82
C GLU A 4 -34.28 -10.15 35.47
N ASN A 5 -34.50 -8.91 35.00
CA ASN A 5 -33.46 -8.03 34.50
C ASN A 5 -32.42 -7.74 35.63
N PRO A 6 -31.17 -8.19 35.50
CA PRO A 6 -30.22 -8.24 36.62
C PRO A 6 -29.65 -6.86 36.98
N PHE A 7 -29.98 -5.83 36.21
CA PHE A 7 -29.61 -4.44 36.48
C PHE A 7 -30.55 -3.75 37.48
N LEU A 8 -31.63 -4.41 37.92
CA LEU A 8 -32.58 -3.88 38.90
C LEU A 8 -32.23 -4.21 40.36
N VAL A 9 -31.35 -5.18 40.61
CA VAL A 9 -30.87 -5.53 41.96
C VAL A 9 -29.35 -5.39 41.98
N PRO A 10 -28.76 -4.68 42.96
CA PRO A 10 -27.31 -4.49 43.05
C PRO A 10 -26.63 -5.76 43.58
N ALA A 11 -26.81 -6.89 42.91
CA ALA A 11 -26.03 -8.12 43.09
C ALA A 11 -24.87 -8.15 42.08
N LEU A 12 -24.18 -7.01 41.91
CA LEU A 12 -23.02 -6.87 41.03
C LEU A 12 -21.95 -7.94 41.32
N GLY A 13 -21.78 -8.35 42.59
CA GLY A 13 -20.79 -9.35 42.99
C GLY A 13 -20.93 -10.69 42.26
N GLY A 14 -22.15 -11.23 42.15
CA GLY A 14 -22.38 -12.54 41.52
C GLY A 14 -22.24 -12.54 40.00
N LEU A 15 -22.57 -11.41 39.35
CA LEU A 15 -22.32 -11.20 37.91
C LEU A 15 -20.82 -11.15 37.62
N PHE A 16 -20.04 -10.50 38.48
CA PHE A 16 -18.60 -10.39 38.32
C PHE A 16 -17.88 -11.73 38.54
N GLU A 17 -18.31 -12.58 39.48
CA GLU A 17 -17.63 -13.87 39.72
C GLU A 17 -17.83 -14.88 38.58
N THR A 18 -18.97 -14.84 37.88
CA THR A 18 -19.30 -15.82 36.83
C THR A 18 -19.00 -15.34 35.42
N LEU A 19 -19.18 -14.04 35.11
CA LEU A 19 -19.03 -13.51 33.75
C LEU A 19 -17.70 -12.84 33.47
N LEU A 20 -16.93 -12.47 34.50
CA LEU A 20 -15.65 -11.79 34.32
C LEU A 20 -14.62 -12.62 33.54
N PRO A 21 -14.44 -13.94 33.78
CA PRO A 21 -13.51 -14.74 32.99
C PRO A 21 -13.87 -14.76 31.49
N ASP A 22 -15.15 -14.90 31.19
CA ASP A 22 -15.67 -14.96 29.82
C ASP A 22 -15.57 -13.60 29.12
N PHE A 23 -15.82 -12.51 29.85
CA PHE A 23 -15.60 -11.15 29.37
C PHE A 23 -14.11 -10.89 29.07
N VAL A 24 -13.20 -11.23 29.99
CA VAL A 24 -11.76 -11.00 29.83
C VAL A 24 -11.22 -11.78 28.63
N LEU A 25 -11.67 -13.03 28.43
CA LEU A 25 -11.24 -13.86 27.32
C LEU A 25 -11.78 -13.33 25.98
N GLY A 26 -13.06 -12.97 25.93
CA GLY A 26 -13.66 -12.32 24.75
C GLY A 26 -13.00 -10.97 24.42
N PHE A 27 -12.74 -10.16 25.44
CA PHE A 27 -12.07 -8.87 25.32
C PHE A 27 -10.67 -9.02 24.73
N ALA A 28 -9.85 -9.93 25.28
CA ALA A 28 -8.51 -10.19 24.80
C ALA A 28 -8.52 -10.68 23.34
N PHE A 29 -9.42 -11.61 23.02
CA PHE A 29 -9.56 -12.16 21.67
C PHE A 29 -9.95 -11.07 20.65
N PHE A 30 -11.05 -10.35 20.89
CA PHE A 30 -11.53 -9.33 19.96
C PHE A 30 -10.58 -8.14 19.86
N THR A 31 -9.91 -7.78 20.96
CA THR A 31 -8.87 -6.74 20.93
C THR A 31 -7.69 -7.19 20.08
N ALA A 32 -7.19 -8.42 20.22
CA ALA A 32 -6.07 -8.93 19.44
C ALA A 32 -6.39 -9.00 17.94
N VAL A 33 -7.58 -9.50 17.58
CA VAL A 33 -8.04 -9.56 16.18
C VAL A 33 -8.19 -8.16 15.60
N SER A 34 -8.89 -7.27 16.30
CA SER A 34 -9.10 -5.88 15.86
C SER A 34 -7.77 -5.13 15.74
N TYR A 35 -6.85 -5.33 16.67
CA TYR A 35 -5.51 -4.77 16.62
C TYR A 35 -4.72 -5.29 15.42
N GLY A 36 -4.77 -6.59 15.12
CA GLY A 36 -4.10 -7.17 13.95
C GLY A 36 -4.60 -6.60 12.61
N VAL A 37 -5.89 -6.25 12.54
CA VAL A 37 -6.48 -5.61 11.36
C VAL A 37 -6.15 -4.11 11.30
N LEU A 38 -6.32 -3.39 12.42
CA LEU A 38 -6.17 -1.93 12.49
C LEU A 38 -4.70 -1.48 12.47
N SER A 39 -3.79 -2.24 13.06
CA SER A 39 -2.35 -1.94 13.06
C SER A 39 -1.74 -1.94 11.65
N LYS A 40 -2.36 -2.65 10.70
CA LYS A 40 -1.97 -2.61 9.28
C LYS A 40 -2.52 -1.39 8.53
N ARG A 41 -3.57 -0.75 9.06
CA ARG A 41 -4.27 0.36 8.41
C ARG A 41 -3.88 1.73 8.96
N PHE A 42 -3.51 1.80 10.24
CA PHE A 42 -3.06 3.02 10.90
C PHE A 42 -1.54 2.98 11.12
N ASP A 43 -0.83 3.96 10.56
CA ASP A 43 0.63 4.14 10.77
C ASP A 43 0.98 4.44 12.25
N HIS A 44 0.00 4.84 13.06
CA HIS A 44 0.20 5.21 14.47
C HIS A 44 -0.26 4.07 15.40
N GLN A 45 0.70 3.33 15.97
CA GLN A 45 0.45 2.18 16.85
C GLN A 45 -0.44 2.52 18.06
N ARG A 46 -0.33 3.73 18.61
CA ARG A 46 -1.11 4.16 19.78
C ARG A 46 -2.60 4.28 19.48
N THR A 47 -2.95 4.83 18.32
CA THR A 47 -4.35 5.00 17.90
C THR A 47 -5.00 3.66 17.55
N ALA A 48 -4.22 2.76 16.92
CA ALA A 48 -4.67 1.40 16.65
C ALA A 48 -4.97 0.61 17.93
N ALA A 49 -4.12 0.73 18.95
CA ALA A 49 -4.31 0.07 20.24
C ALA A 49 -5.55 0.58 20.98
N ALA A 50 -5.76 1.90 21.02
CA ALA A 50 -6.92 2.50 21.67
C ALA A 50 -8.24 2.09 20.97
N MET A 51 -8.28 2.14 19.64
CA MET A 51 -9.46 1.74 18.87
C MET A 51 -9.74 0.23 18.98
N SER A 52 -8.69 -0.61 18.94
CA SER A 52 -8.88 -2.05 19.11
C SER A 52 -9.40 -2.41 20.50
N GLY A 53 -8.94 -1.70 21.54
CA GLY A 53 -9.46 -1.89 22.89
C GLY A 53 -10.93 -1.50 23.00
N ALA A 54 -11.33 -0.36 22.43
CA ALA A 54 -12.73 0.07 22.43
C ALA A 54 -13.64 -0.92 21.67
N MET A 55 -13.20 -1.38 20.49
CA MET A 55 -13.95 -2.40 19.73
C MET A 55 -14.00 -3.74 20.46
N GLY A 56 -12.88 -4.15 21.06
CA GLY A 56 -12.80 -5.38 21.85
C GLY A 56 -13.76 -5.36 23.05
N ALA A 57 -13.85 -4.23 23.75
CA ALA A 57 -14.77 -4.04 24.86
C ALA A 57 -16.23 -4.12 24.40
N ALA A 58 -16.59 -3.38 23.34
CA ALA A 58 -17.97 -3.38 22.82
C ALA A 58 -18.43 -4.79 22.39
N LEU A 59 -17.56 -5.54 21.69
CA LEU A 59 -17.86 -6.89 21.24
C LEU A 59 -17.91 -7.89 22.40
N ALA A 60 -17.01 -7.79 23.38
CA ALA A 60 -17.03 -8.63 24.57
C ALA A 60 -18.30 -8.40 25.39
N THR A 61 -18.70 -7.14 25.58
CA THR A 61 -19.96 -6.81 26.27
C THR A 61 -21.17 -7.37 25.53
N GLY A 62 -21.21 -7.26 24.19
CA GLY A 62 -22.28 -7.85 23.39
C GLY A 62 -22.34 -9.37 23.48
N LEU A 63 -21.18 -10.03 23.53
CA LEU A 63 -21.09 -11.49 23.71
C LEU A 63 -21.61 -11.93 25.08
N VAL A 64 -21.20 -11.24 26.15
CA VAL A 64 -21.66 -11.51 27.52
C VAL A 64 -23.16 -11.27 27.66
N TRP A 65 -23.68 -10.20 27.04
CA TRP A 65 -25.12 -9.93 27.01
C TRP A 65 -25.90 -11.05 26.32
N TRP A 66 -25.39 -11.53 25.19
CA TRP A 66 -26.01 -12.62 24.44
C TRP A 66 -25.99 -13.94 25.20
N GLN A 67 -24.91 -14.23 25.92
CA GLN A 67 -24.80 -15.41 26.80
C GLN A 67 -25.83 -15.35 27.94
N TYR A 68 -25.99 -14.17 28.53
CA TYR A 68 -26.96 -13.95 29.59
C TYR A 68 -28.39 -14.21 29.11
N ASP A 69 -28.76 -13.68 27.93
CA ASP A 69 -30.12 -13.84 27.37
C ASP A 69 -30.45 -15.30 27.00
N ARG A 70 -29.45 -16.07 26.56
CA ARG A 70 -29.66 -17.46 26.09
C ARG A 70 -29.29 -18.53 27.10
N GLY A 71 -28.66 -18.18 28.22
CA GLY A 71 -28.21 -19.12 29.24
C GLY A 71 -27.12 -20.09 28.78
N TRP A 72 -26.35 -19.73 27.76
CA TRP A 72 -25.27 -20.56 27.22
C TRP A 72 -23.91 -20.06 27.70
N SER A 73 -23.09 -20.91 28.31
CA SER A 73 -21.74 -20.56 28.76
C SER A 73 -20.72 -20.68 27.60
N ILE A 74 -19.61 -19.93 27.64
CA ILE A 74 -18.47 -20.15 26.72
C ILE A 74 -17.94 -21.59 26.81
N ARG A 75 -18.12 -22.25 27.96
CA ARG A 75 -17.76 -23.67 28.12
C ARG A 75 -18.58 -24.61 27.24
N ASP A 76 -19.83 -24.24 26.94
CA ASP A 76 -20.72 -25.01 26.04
C ASP A 76 -20.52 -24.64 24.57
N LEU A 77 -19.71 -23.61 24.30
CA LEU A 77 -19.38 -23.14 22.96
C LEU A 77 -18.41 -24.07 22.23
N GLY A 78 -17.98 -25.19 22.82
CA GLY A 78 -16.95 -26.10 22.27
C GLY A 78 -17.04 -26.32 20.75
N PRO A 79 -18.19 -26.78 20.22
CA PRO A 79 -18.35 -26.98 18.77
C PRO A 79 -18.37 -25.66 17.97
N PHE A 80 -18.96 -24.60 18.50
CA PHE A 80 -19.07 -23.30 17.83
C PHE A 80 -17.75 -22.53 17.80
N ALA A 81 -16.95 -22.61 18.86
CA ALA A 81 -15.62 -22.04 18.95
C ALA A 81 -14.70 -22.68 17.90
N PHE A 82 -14.83 -23.99 17.70
CA PHE A 82 -14.13 -24.71 16.64
C PHE A 82 -14.53 -24.21 15.24
N VAL A 83 -15.83 -24.03 14.98
CA VAL A 83 -16.30 -23.45 13.70
C VAL A 83 -15.80 -22.02 13.51
N LEU A 84 -15.83 -21.19 14.55
CA LEU A 84 -15.35 -19.81 14.49
C LEU A 84 -13.82 -19.76 14.25
N ALA A 85 -13.07 -20.66 14.88
CA ALA A 85 -11.65 -20.84 14.63
C ALA A 85 -11.37 -21.26 13.17
N ILE A 86 -12.17 -22.17 12.61
CA ILE A 86 -12.08 -22.57 11.19
C ILE A 86 -12.36 -21.38 10.27
N ILE A 87 -13.38 -20.57 10.56
CA ILE A 87 -13.71 -19.37 9.77
C ILE A 87 -12.56 -18.36 9.81
N VAL A 88 -12.00 -18.10 10.99
CA VAL A 88 -10.85 -17.19 11.16
C VAL A 88 -9.60 -17.73 10.47
N LEU A 89 -9.34 -19.04 10.58
CA LEU A 89 -8.23 -19.70 9.90
C LEU A 89 -8.40 -19.64 8.37
N SER A 90 -9.60 -19.89 7.87
CA SER A 90 -9.94 -19.78 6.45
C SER A 90 -9.77 -18.34 5.94
N ALA A 91 -10.23 -17.34 6.69
CA ALA A 91 -10.08 -15.93 6.35
C ALA A 91 -8.61 -15.45 6.39
N THR A 92 -7.80 -15.98 7.30
CA THR A 92 -6.36 -15.66 7.37
C THR A 92 -5.57 -16.32 6.24
N ILE A 93 -5.85 -17.59 5.93
CA ILE A 93 -5.29 -18.29 4.77
C ILE A 93 -5.70 -17.57 3.47
N TYR A 94 -6.97 -17.16 3.35
CA TYR A 94 -7.45 -16.33 2.24
C TYR A 94 -6.61 -15.07 2.04
N HIS A 95 -6.37 -14.31 3.11
CA HIS A 95 -5.58 -13.09 3.03
C HIS A 95 -4.11 -13.35 2.67
N ALA A 96 -3.55 -14.49 3.09
CA ALA A 96 -2.19 -14.90 2.72
C ALA A 96 -2.10 -15.27 1.23
N VAL A 97 -3.02 -16.10 0.73
CA VAL A 97 -3.08 -16.53 -0.67
C VAL A 97 -3.35 -15.37 -1.62
N ARG A 98 -4.24 -14.44 -1.24
CA ARG A 98 -4.53 -13.24 -2.02
C ARG A 98 -3.32 -12.31 -2.17
N ARG A 99 -2.41 -12.27 -1.19
CA ARG A 99 -1.17 -11.48 -1.29
C ARG A 99 -0.15 -12.06 -2.27
N ILE A 100 -0.24 -13.35 -2.57
CA ILE A 100 0.64 -14.06 -3.50
C ILE A 100 0.08 -14.03 -4.94
N GLY A 101 -1.13 -13.49 -5.13
CA GLY A 101 -1.80 -13.42 -6.43
C GLY A 101 -2.67 -14.63 -6.76
N GLY A 102 -3.04 -15.45 -5.75
CA GLY A 102 -3.92 -16.60 -5.95
C GLY A 102 -5.36 -16.21 -6.27
N SER A 103 -6.02 -17.00 -7.12
CA SER A 103 -7.41 -16.78 -7.53
C SER A 103 -8.42 -17.17 -6.43
N TRP A 104 -9.65 -16.66 -6.53
CA TRP A 104 -10.77 -16.95 -5.62
C TRP A 104 -11.12 -18.44 -5.50
N ALA A 105 -10.63 -19.28 -6.42
CA ALA A 105 -10.88 -20.71 -6.43
C ALA A 105 -10.18 -21.46 -5.28
N GLY A 106 -9.03 -20.98 -4.81
CA GLY A 106 -8.32 -21.62 -3.68
C GLY A 106 -9.13 -21.59 -2.38
N VAL A 107 -10.02 -20.60 -2.23
CA VAL A 107 -10.83 -20.36 -1.03
C VAL A 107 -11.90 -21.42 -0.87
N GLY A 108 -12.64 -21.73 -1.95
CA GLY A 108 -13.68 -22.75 -1.94
C GLY A 108 -13.10 -24.14 -1.65
N ILE A 109 -11.91 -24.42 -2.19
CA ILE A 109 -11.22 -25.70 -1.96
C ILE A 109 -10.75 -25.81 -0.51
N THR A 110 -10.12 -24.76 0.05
CA THR A 110 -9.66 -24.80 1.45
C THR A 110 -10.82 -24.90 2.44
N LEU A 111 -11.95 -24.25 2.14
CA LEU A 111 -13.14 -24.24 3.01
C LEU A 111 -13.89 -25.57 2.92
N GLY A 112 -14.03 -26.15 1.72
CA GLY A 112 -14.56 -27.50 1.54
C GLY A 112 -13.70 -28.57 2.22
N LEU A 113 -12.37 -28.45 2.11
CA LEU A 113 -11.44 -29.38 2.75
C LEU A 113 -11.46 -29.26 4.28
N SER A 114 -11.58 -28.06 4.84
CA SER A 114 -11.66 -27.90 6.30
C SER A 114 -12.96 -28.50 6.87
N ILE A 115 -14.07 -28.40 6.14
CA ILE A 115 -15.35 -29.01 6.55
C ILE A 115 -15.26 -30.54 6.48
N LEU A 116 -14.64 -31.10 5.43
CA LEU A 116 -14.42 -32.55 5.31
C LEU A 116 -13.52 -33.09 6.42
N ILE A 117 -12.41 -32.40 6.74
CA ILE A 117 -11.51 -32.80 7.82
C ILE A 117 -12.25 -32.81 9.17
N THR A 118 -13.13 -31.82 9.41
CA THR A 118 -13.95 -31.76 10.62
C THR A 118 -14.88 -32.98 10.76
N GLY A 119 -15.43 -33.47 9.65
CA GLY A 119 -16.24 -34.69 9.64
C GLY A 119 -15.46 -35.96 9.95
N VAL A 120 -14.16 -36.01 9.64
CA VAL A 120 -13.28 -37.17 9.93
C VAL A 120 -12.91 -37.25 11.41
N PHE A 121 -12.87 -36.12 12.13
CA PHE A 121 -12.53 -36.07 13.55
C PHE A 121 -13.66 -36.50 14.50
N GLY A 122 -14.79 -36.99 13.98
CA GLY A 122 -15.85 -37.62 14.79
C GLY A 122 -16.53 -36.65 15.77
N VAL A 123 -16.56 -35.35 15.45
CA VAL A 123 -17.28 -34.37 16.28
C VAL A 123 -18.77 -34.58 16.09
N ASP A 124 -19.45 -35.01 17.16
CA ASP A 124 -20.90 -35.21 17.19
C ASP A 124 -21.63 -33.88 17.01
N TRP A 125 -21.92 -33.55 15.76
CA TRP A 125 -22.59 -32.31 15.41
C TRP A 125 -24.11 -32.46 15.60
N PRO A 126 -24.81 -31.49 16.22
CA PRO A 126 -26.26 -31.56 16.44
C PRO A 126 -27.11 -31.38 15.17
N LEU A 127 -26.50 -31.40 13.97
CA LEU A 127 -27.21 -31.37 12.69
C LEU A 127 -27.15 -32.76 12.06
N ALA A 128 -28.22 -33.15 11.36
CA ALA A 128 -28.25 -34.39 10.60
C ALA A 128 -27.02 -34.48 9.68
N ALA A 129 -26.27 -35.58 9.76
CA ALA A 129 -25.03 -35.80 8.99
C ALA A 129 -25.21 -35.62 7.46
N SER A 130 -26.44 -35.80 6.97
CA SER A 130 -26.86 -35.55 5.59
C SER A 130 -26.82 -34.06 5.18
N ALA A 131 -27.06 -33.13 6.10
CA ALA A 131 -27.02 -31.70 5.82
C ALA A 131 -25.57 -31.18 5.69
N ILE A 132 -24.65 -31.72 6.49
CA ILE A 132 -23.24 -31.30 6.47
C ILE A 132 -22.56 -31.77 5.19
N THR A 133 -22.82 -33.03 4.80
CA THR A 133 -22.26 -33.63 3.58
C THR A 133 -22.79 -32.94 2.32
N THR A 134 -24.07 -32.55 2.27
CA THR A 134 -24.66 -31.81 1.14
C THR A 134 -24.10 -30.39 1.01
N VAL A 135 -23.91 -29.67 2.12
CA VAL A 135 -23.31 -28.33 2.10
C VAL A 135 -21.81 -28.40 1.71
N ALA A 136 -21.07 -29.38 2.23
CA ALA A 136 -19.66 -29.58 1.89
C ALA A 136 -19.48 -29.92 0.41
N THR A 137 -20.30 -30.82 -0.13
CA THR A 137 -20.26 -31.19 -1.56
C THR A 137 -20.66 -30.03 -2.46
N MET A 138 -21.71 -29.28 -2.13
CA MET A 138 -22.09 -28.05 -2.85
C MET A 138 -20.95 -27.02 -2.88
N ALA A 139 -20.29 -26.77 -1.74
CA ALA A 139 -19.17 -25.84 -1.65
C ALA A 139 -17.97 -26.29 -2.50
N LEU A 140 -17.68 -27.60 -2.52
CA LEU A 140 -16.57 -28.18 -3.27
C LEU A 140 -16.84 -28.18 -4.77
N ILE A 141 -18.08 -28.51 -5.18
CA ILE A 141 -18.52 -28.43 -6.58
C ILE A 141 -18.46 -26.98 -7.06
N PHE A 142 -18.99 -26.02 -6.28
CA PHE A 142 -18.95 -24.60 -6.66
C PHE A 142 -17.52 -24.07 -6.74
N GLY A 143 -16.64 -24.47 -5.82
CA GLY A 143 -15.21 -24.15 -5.84
C GLY A 143 -14.49 -24.71 -7.06
N LEU A 144 -14.78 -25.97 -7.42
CA LEU A 144 -14.22 -26.63 -8.60
C LEU A 144 -14.76 -26.00 -9.91
N LEU A 145 -16.04 -25.66 -9.95
CA LEU A 145 -16.68 -25.06 -11.12
C LEU A 145 -16.15 -23.63 -11.37
N LEU A 146 -15.97 -22.84 -10.30
CA LEU A 146 -15.27 -21.55 -10.36
C LEU A 146 -13.81 -21.70 -10.78
N PHE A 147 -13.10 -22.73 -10.30
CA PHE A 147 -11.72 -23.02 -10.71
C PHE A 147 -11.64 -23.30 -12.22
N LEU A 148 -12.50 -24.17 -12.74
CA LEU A 148 -12.55 -24.54 -14.15
C LEU A 148 -12.96 -23.35 -15.04
N LEU A 149 -13.97 -22.56 -14.64
CA LEU A 149 -14.39 -21.36 -15.38
C LEU A 149 -13.29 -20.30 -15.43
N HIS A 150 -12.51 -20.17 -14.35
CA HIS A 150 -11.42 -19.20 -14.29
C HIS A 150 -10.22 -19.63 -15.16
N HIS A 151 -9.98 -20.95 -15.28
CA HIS A 151 -8.89 -21.45 -16.11
C HIS A 151 -9.18 -21.27 -17.61
N HIS A 152 -10.45 -21.38 -18.04
CA HIS A 152 -10.85 -21.18 -19.43
C HIS A 152 -10.88 -19.71 -19.91
N ARG A 153 -10.81 -18.71 -19.02
CA ARG A 153 -10.80 -17.29 -19.41
C ARG A 153 -9.41 -16.67 -19.67
N THR A 154 -8.35 -17.48 -19.62
CA THR A 154 -6.97 -17.01 -19.89
C THR A 154 -6.50 -17.23 -21.33
N GLY A 155 -7.36 -17.72 -22.23
CA GLY A 155 -7.09 -17.80 -23.65
C GLY A 155 -8.23 -17.22 -24.48
N ILE A 156 -7.90 -16.26 -25.35
CA ILE A 156 -8.73 -15.69 -26.43
C ILE A 156 -9.72 -14.60 -25.99
N ALA A 157 -9.29 -13.34 -26.17
CA ALA A 157 -10.17 -12.20 -26.25
C ALA A 157 -10.68 -12.02 -27.70
N PRO A 158 -12.00 -11.89 -27.94
CA PRO A 158 -12.49 -11.16 -29.08
C PRO A 158 -12.68 -9.69 -28.70
N THR A 159 -12.19 -8.87 -29.60
CA THR A 159 -12.41 -7.44 -29.74
C THR A 159 -13.88 -7.01 -29.56
N THR A 160 -14.12 -6.10 -28.62
CA THR A 160 -15.10 -5.02 -28.79
C THR A 160 -14.47 -3.71 -28.30
N ARG A 161 -14.20 -2.84 -29.28
CA ARG A 161 -13.85 -1.43 -29.10
C ARG A 161 -15.04 -0.67 -28.51
N TYR A 162 -14.73 0.45 -27.85
CA TYR A 162 -15.65 1.47 -27.29
C TYR A 162 -16.04 1.32 -25.81
N ALA A 163 -15.06 1.24 -24.90
CA ALA A 163 -15.22 1.64 -23.48
C ALA A 163 -13.88 1.96 -22.77
N SER A 164 -12.77 2.14 -23.51
CA SER A 164 -11.41 1.94 -22.99
C SER A 164 -10.61 3.22 -22.68
N GLN A 165 -11.25 4.34 -22.34
CA GLN A 165 -10.50 5.56 -21.93
C GLN A 165 -10.54 5.78 -20.40
N SER A 166 -11.69 5.59 -19.75
CA SER A 166 -11.81 5.79 -18.31
C SER A 166 -11.15 4.69 -17.46
N VAL A 167 -11.15 3.44 -17.94
CA VAL A 167 -10.49 2.31 -17.25
C VAL A 167 -8.97 2.37 -17.39
N ALA A 168 -8.47 2.82 -18.55
CA ALA A 168 -7.03 2.99 -18.79
C ALA A 168 -6.44 4.11 -17.91
N GLU A 169 -7.14 5.24 -17.76
CA GLU A 169 -6.70 6.33 -16.86
C GLU A 169 -6.76 5.93 -15.38
N ALA A 170 -7.77 5.16 -14.96
CA ALA A 170 -7.89 4.69 -13.58
C ALA A 170 -6.79 3.66 -13.21
N ASP A 171 -6.43 2.77 -14.15
CA ASP A 171 -5.35 1.81 -13.94
C ASP A 171 -3.96 2.46 -14.02
N ASP A 172 -3.76 3.46 -14.88
CA ASP A 172 -2.50 4.21 -14.94
C ASP A 172 -2.31 5.07 -13.68
N ALA A 173 -3.38 5.68 -13.15
CA ALA A 173 -3.36 6.39 -11.86
C ALA A 173 -3.06 5.46 -10.68
N ARG A 174 -3.64 4.25 -10.65
CA ARG A 174 -3.34 3.24 -9.61
C ARG A 174 -1.89 2.74 -9.71
N GLN A 175 -1.38 2.51 -10.91
CA GLN A 175 0.02 2.16 -11.11
C GLN A 175 0.95 3.31 -10.70
N GLU A 176 0.58 4.56 -10.97
CA GLU A 176 1.34 5.74 -10.57
C GLU A 176 1.40 5.90 -9.04
N LEU A 177 0.28 5.67 -8.35
CA LEU A 177 0.21 5.72 -6.88
C LEU A 177 1.01 4.58 -6.23
N ALA A 178 0.93 3.37 -6.77
CA ALA A 178 1.75 2.23 -6.34
C ALA A 178 3.26 2.49 -6.55
N ARG A 179 3.63 3.18 -7.65
CA ARG A 179 5.01 3.57 -7.93
C ARG A 179 5.52 4.64 -6.97
N LEU A 180 4.75 5.71 -6.75
CA LEU A 180 5.09 6.75 -5.75
C LEU A 180 5.28 6.15 -4.35
N HIS A 181 4.45 5.16 -3.99
CA HIS A 181 4.58 4.47 -2.72
C HIS A 181 5.83 3.59 -2.64
N ARG A 182 6.14 2.86 -3.71
CA ARG A 182 7.37 2.05 -3.86
C ARG A 182 8.63 2.93 -3.77
N ASP A 183 8.56 4.14 -4.31
CA ASP A 183 9.65 5.11 -4.30
C ASP A 183 9.89 5.73 -2.93
N ARG A 184 8.83 6.05 -2.17
CA ARG A 184 8.94 6.47 -0.75
C ARG A 184 9.52 5.36 0.12
N CYS A 185 9.12 4.11 -0.12
CA CYS A 185 9.71 2.97 0.57
C CYS A 185 11.19 2.80 0.22
N LEU A 186 11.59 3.07 -1.03
CA LEU A 186 12.99 3.05 -1.45
C LEU A 186 13.82 4.14 -0.76
N SER A 187 13.34 5.39 -0.69
CA SER A 187 14.06 6.45 0.02
C SER A 187 14.18 6.14 1.51
N ALA A 188 13.12 5.65 2.14
CA ALA A 188 13.14 5.26 3.55
C ALA A 188 14.11 4.10 3.81
N ARG A 189 14.08 3.06 2.97
CA ARG A 189 15.02 1.93 3.06
C ARG A 189 16.47 2.35 2.90
N LEU A 190 16.75 3.27 1.97
CA LEU A 190 18.08 3.83 1.83
C LEU A 190 18.48 4.58 3.11
N THR A 191 17.59 5.38 3.69
CA THR A 191 17.87 6.17 4.91
C THR A 191 18.18 5.26 6.09
N ASP A 192 17.39 4.20 6.27
CA ASP A 192 17.63 3.22 7.31
C ASP A 192 18.91 2.42 7.06
N GLY A 193 19.20 2.08 5.81
CA GLY A 193 20.44 1.41 5.40
C GLY A 193 21.68 2.21 5.77
N PHE A 194 21.74 3.49 5.40
CA PHE A 194 22.86 4.37 5.76
C PHE A 194 22.95 4.64 7.27
N ARG A 195 21.82 4.70 7.98
CA ARG A 195 21.82 4.83 9.45
C ARG A 195 22.41 3.59 10.12
N ARG A 196 22.12 2.37 9.63
CA ARG A 196 22.74 1.13 10.10
C ARG A 196 24.23 1.10 9.79
N LEU A 197 24.60 1.47 8.57
CA LEU A 197 25.99 1.52 8.12
C LEU A 197 26.82 2.51 8.93
N ARG A 198 26.23 3.63 9.36
CA ARG A 198 26.88 4.57 10.28
C ARG A 198 27.14 3.94 11.65
N LYS A 199 26.16 3.23 12.22
CA LYS A 199 26.35 2.51 13.49
C LYS A 199 27.43 1.43 13.37
N GLU A 200 27.46 0.70 12.26
CA GLU A 200 28.51 -0.29 11.97
C GLU A 200 29.88 0.38 11.77
N ALA A 201 29.94 1.55 11.15
CA ALA A 201 31.19 2.29 10.99
C ALA A 201 31.70 2.94 12.29
N ASP A 202 30.82 3.34 13.20
CA ASP A 202 31.20 3.76 14.54
C ASP A 202 31.78 2.56 15.34
N LEU A 203 31.31 1.34 15.07
CA LEU A 203 31.85 0.09 15.62
C LEU A 203 33.17 -0.34 14.97
N LEU A 204 33.40 -0.02 13.68
CA LEU A 204 34.69 -0.25 13.00
C LEU A 204 35.86 0.49 13.68
N ARG A 205 35.59 1.60 14.37
CA ARG A 205 36.59 2.30 15.19
C ARG A 205 37.10 1.43 16.36
N GLN A 206 36.31 0.45 16.78
CA GLN A 206 36.62 -0.49 17.86
C GLN A 206 37.06 -1.87 17.33
N ARG A 207 36.63 -2.27 16.13
CA ARG A 207 36.95 -3.56 15.50
C ARG A 207 37.28 -3.40 14.01
N PRO A 208 38.56 -3.18 13.65
CA PRO A 208 38.95 -2.94 12.26
C PRO A 208 38.77 -4.17 11.35
N GLU A 209 38.67 -5.38 11.89
CA GLU A 209 38.64 -6.65 11.13
C GLU A 209 37.31 -6.91 10.39
N GLU A 210 36.22 -6.19 10.71
CA GLU A 210 34.91 -6.34 10.04
C GLU A 210 34.78 -5.50 8.74
N THR A 211 35.88 -4.91 8.24
CA THR A 211 35.91 -3.97 7.11
C THR A 211 35.32 -4.43 5.77
N PRO A 212 35.53 -5.68 5.31
CA PRO A 212 35.11 -6.10 3.97
C PRO A 212 33.60 -5.94 3.76
N ASN A 213 32.84 -6.04 4.86
CA ASN A 213 31.38 -5.96 4.85
C ASN A 213 30.88 -4.53 4.61
N VAL A 214 31.58 -3.52 5.14
CA VAL A 214 31.19 -2.10 5.03
C VAL A 214 31.37 -1.56 3.62
N ALA A 215 32.49 -1.88 2.96
CA ALA A 215 32.69 -1.52 1.55
C ALA A 215 31.67 -2.19 0.62
N ALA A 216 31.35 -3.47 0.88
CA ALA A 216 30.33 -4.20 0.16
C ALA A 216 28.92 -3.63 0.38
N GLN A 217 28.59 -3.19 1.60
CA GLN A 217 27.30 -2.54 1.91
C GLN A 217 27.20 -1.14 1.31
N ILE A 218 28.28 -0.35 1.30
CA ILE A 218 28.37 0.93 0.59
C ILE A 218 28.12 0.69 -0.92
N ARG A 219 28.74 -0.35 -1.48
CA ARG A 219 28.49 -0.81 -2.86
C ARG A 219 27.07 -1.32 -3.10
N ARG A 220 26.31 -1.72 -2.07
CA ARG A 220 24.89 -2.13 -2.20
C ARG A 220 23.91 -0.97 -2.04
N LEU A 221 24.31 0.12 -1.38
CA LEU A 221 23.46 1.30 -1.16
C LEU A 221 23.68 2.41 -2.19
N LEU A 222 24.89 2.56 -2.73
CA LEU A 222 25.20 3.51 -3.80
C LEU A 222 24.70 3.13 -5.23
N PRO A 223 24.31 1.87 -5.59
CA PRO A 223 23.70 1.51 -6.87
C PRO A 223 22.32 2.12 -7.14
N ALA A 224 21.78 2.92 -6.23
CA ALA A 224 20.71 3.87 -6.59
C ALA A 224 21.19 4.90 -7.64
N THR A 225 22.48 4.93 -7.98
CA THR A 225 23.03 5.55 -9.20
C THR A 225 22.29 5.03 -10.43
N GLY A 226 21.63 5.95 -11.14
CA GLY A 226 20.78 5.64 -12.29
C GLY A 226 19.28 5.61 -11.96
N TRP A 227 18.85 5.39 -10.71
CA TRP A 227 17.43 5.45 -10.36
C TRP A 227 16.88 6.88 -10.46
N LEU A 228 17.60 7.85 -9.88
CA LEU A 228 17.28 9.28 -10.01
C LEU A 228 17.25 9.71 -11.49
N THR A 229 18.21 9.25 -12.27
CA THR A 229 18.36 9.54 -13.69
C THR A 229 17.21 8.94 -14.50
N GLN A 230 16.83 7.69 -14.20
CA GLN A 230 15.68 7.02 -14.82
C GLN A 230 14.36 7.72 -14.45
N ARG A 231 14.21 8.15 -13.19
CA ARG A 231 13.05 8.93 -12.76
C ARG A 231 12.98 10.28 -13.48
N MET A 232 14.12 10.95 -13.66
CA MET A 232 14.20 12.18 -14.44
C MET A 232 13.88 11.96 -15.92
N ALA A 233 14.34 10.87 -16.53
CA ALA A 233 13.98 10.52 -17.91
C ALA A 233 12.46 10.34 -18.05
N ARG A 234 11.82 9.67 -17.09
CA ARG A 234 10.35 9.53 -17.06
C ARG A 234 9.64 10.86 -16.85
N LEU A 235 10.13 11.71 -15.95
CA LEU A 235 9.57 13.03 -15.71
C LEU A 235 9.62 13.87 -16.98
N ARG A 236 10.73 13.83 -17.73
CA ARG A 236 10.85 14.47 -19.04
C ARG A 236 9.84 13.91 -20.04
N ALA A 237 9.70 12.59 -20.12
CA ALA A 237 8.71 11.97 -21.01
C ALA A 237 7.28 12.41 -20.68
N LYS A 238 6.93 12.48 -19.38
CA LYS A 238 5.61 12.96 -18.94
C LYS A 238 5.41 14.44 -19.28
N ALA A 239 6.38 15.29 -18.97
CA ALA A 239 6.33 16.71 -19.30
C ALA A 239 6.19 16.94 -20.81
N HIS A 240 6.90 16.16 -21.62
CA HIS A 240 6.81 16.22 -23.08
C HIS A 240 5.44 15.79 -23.61
N ARG A 241 4.82 14.75 -23.02
CA ARG A 241 3.44 14.35 -23.34
C ARG A 241 2.43 15.45 -23.00
N VAL A 242 2.53 16.03 -21.80
CA VAL A 242 1.66 17.14 -21.37
C VAL A 242 1.82 18.33 -22.32
N ARG A 243 3.06 18.69 -22.69
CA ARG A 243 3.34 19.74 -23.66
C ARG A 243 2.73 19.45 -25.02
N LYS A 244 2.90 18.24 -25.56
CA LYS A 244 2.30 17.86 -26.85
C LYS A 244 0.77 17.97 -26.82
N GLY A 245 0.14 17.47 -25.76
CA GLY A 245 -1.31 17.60 -25.58
C GLY A 245 -1.76 19.05 -25.48
N GLN A 246 -1.03 19.89 -24.74
CA GLN A 246 -1.34 21.31 -24.66
C GLN A 246 -1.10 22.05 -25.98
N ILE A 247 -0.03 21.77 -26.73
CA ILE A 247 0.22 22.39 -28.04
C ILE A 247 -0.91 22.07 -29.01
N ALA A 248 -1.32 20.80 -29.12
CA ALA A 248 -2.43 20.39 -29.98
C ALA A 248 -3.72 21.18 -29.63
N ARG A 249 -3.96 21.40 -28.33
CA ARG A 249 -5.11 22.16 -27.86
C ARG A 249 -4.99 23.68 -28.06
N LEU A 250 -3.77 24.24 -27.96
CA LEU A 250 -3.49 25.63 -28.30
C LEU A 250 -3.75 25.87 -29.79
N GLU A 251 -3.44 24.91 -30.65
CA GLU A 251 -3.74 24.97 -32.08
C GLU A 251 -5.25 24.93 -32.35
N GLU A 252 -5.97 24.02 -31.69
CA GLU A 252 -7.44 23.92 -31.78
C GLU A 252 -8.14 25.21 -31.31
N THR A 253 -7.77 25.71 -30.13
CA THR A 253 -8.29 26.98 -29.59
C THR A 253 -7.91 28.18 -30.45
N ARG A 254 -6.74 28.16 -31.11
CA ARG A 254 -6.37 29.18 -32.10
C ARG A 254 -7.27 29.15 -33.33
N HIS A 255 -7.68 27.97 -33.79
CA HIS A 255 -8.66 27.83 -34.88
C HIS A 255 -10.02 28.39 -34.48
N ILE A 256 -10.51 28.09 -33.28
CA ILE A 256 -11.77 28.63 -32.73
C ILE A 256 -11.67 30.16 -32.52
N CYS A 257 -10.51 30.68 -32.11
CA CYS A 257 -10.29 32.13 -32.00
C CYS A 257 -10.32 32.89 -33.33
N ARG A 258 -10.15 32.21 -34.48
CA ARG A 258 -10.27 32.87 -35.80
C ARG A 258 -11.71 33.25 -36.14
N SER A 259 -12.71 32.54 -35.59
CA SER A 259 -14.12 32.81 -35.82
C SER A 259 -14.77 33.71 -34.76
N LEU A 260 -14.06 34.09 -33.71
CA LEU A 260 -14.57 34.93 -32.61
C LEU A 260 -14.15 36.40 -32.77
N GLU A 261 -15.11 37.32 -32.61
CA GLU A 261 -14.87 38.78 -32.68
C GLU A 261 -14.79 39.47 -31.29
N GLY A 262 -14.12 40.62 -31.25
CA GLY A 262 -14.18 41.56 -30.12
C GLY A 262 -13.46 41.14 -28.83
N SER A 263 -14.19 41.26 -27.70
CA SER A 263 -13.66 41.11 -26.33
C SER A 263 -13.37 39.66 -25.93
N ALA A 264 -14.09 38.69 -26.51
CA ALA A 264 -13.87 37.26 -26.29
C ALA A 264 -12.50 36.80 -26.79
N LYS A 265 -12.07 37.29 -27.98
CA LYS A 265 -10.76 37.01 -28.56
C LYS A 265 -9.60 37.50 -27.68
N ARG A 266 -9.75 38.67 -27.04
CA ARG A 266 -8.71 39.21 -26.13
C ARG A 266 -8.59 38.38 -24.85
N ARG A 267 -9.71 37.91 -24.28
CA ARG A 267 -9.69 37.05 -23.09
C ARG A 267 -9.03 35.69 -23.37
N ILE A 268 -9.38 35.05 -24.49
CA ILE A 268 -8.77 33.77 -24.86
C ILE A 268 -7.28 33.95 -25.19
N ALA A 269 -6.89 35.02 -25.89
CA ALA A 269 -5.48 35.33 -26.13
C ALA A 269 -4.67 35.52 -24.84
N ALA A 270 -5.24 36.20 -23.84
CA ALA A 270 -4.60 36.36 -22.53
C ALA A 270 -4.45 35.01 -21.79
N ASP A 271 -5.47 34.15 -21.83
CA ASP A 271 -5.42 32.81 -21.24
C ASP A 271 -4.38 31.91 -21.93
N LEU A 272 -4.32 31.95 -23.27
CA LEU A 272 -3.32 31.23 -24.08
C LEU A 272 -1.88 31.63 -23.70
N VAL A 273 -1.63 32.93 -23.55
CA VAL A 273 -0.32 33.45 -23.12
C VAL A 273 0.01 32.98 -21.69
N GLY A 274 -0.96 33.00 -20.78
CA GLY A 274 -0.79 32.50 -19.41
C GLY A 274 -0.45 31.01 -19.35
N ARG A 275 -1.17 30.17 -20.13
CA ARG A 275 -0.90 28.73 -20.25
C ARG A 275 0.50 28.47 -20.81
N TYR A 276 0.91 29.22 -21.83
CA TYR A 276 2.24 29.09 -22.43
C TYR A 276 3.37 29.50 -21.47
N GLN A 277 3.20 30.60 -20.74
CA GLN A 277 4.16 31.03 -19.72
C GLN A 277 4.32 29.99 -18.61
N ASN A 278 3.23 29.34 -18.20
CA ASN A 278 3.26 28.25 -17.22
C ASN A 278 4.06 27.04 -17.73
N LEU A 279 3.89 26.64 -18.99
CA LEU A 279 4.69 25.58 -19.63
C LEU A 279 6.19 25.90 -19.64
N VAL A 280 6.54 27.10 -20.12
CA VAL A 280 7.95 27.55 -20.17
C VAL A 280 8.56 27.59 -18.76
N GLY A 281 7.78 28.02 -17.76
CA GLY A 281 8.19 27.99 -16.36
C GLY A 281 8.47 26.59 -15.83
N MET A 282 7.66 25.60 -16.23
CA MET A 282 7.87 24.18 -15.87
C MET A 282 9.11 23.59 -16.54
N GLU A 283 9.36 23.90 -17.82
CA GLU A 283 10.56 23.44 -18.53
C GLU A 283 11.84 23.96 -17.88
N LYS A 284 11.92 25.26 -17.58
CA LYS A 284 13.06 25.85 -16.86
C LYS A 284 13.27 25.22 -15.48
N ARG A 285 12.20 24.80 -14.81
CA ARG A 285 12.30 24.11 -13.52
C ARG A 285 12.80 22.67 -13.67
N LEU A 286 12.33 21.97 -14.70
CA LEU A 286 12.79 20.64 -15.09
C LEU A 286 14.28 20.62 -15.43
N GLU A 287 14.74 21.60 -16.21
CA GLU A 287 16.15 21.76 -16.59
C GLU A 287 17.04 22.03 -15.37
N ARG A 288 16.63 22.95 -14.48
CA ARG A 288 17.35 23.19 -13.22
C ARG A 288 17.43 21.93 -12.36
N LEU A 289 16.34 21.20 -12.27
CA LEU A 289 16.27 20.00 -11.46
C LEU A 289 17.13 18.88 -12.07
N ASP A 290 17.19 18.79 -13.39
CA ASP A 290 18.06 17.87 -14.11
C ASP A 290 19.55 18.14 -13.87
N LYS A 291 19.95 19.42 -13.94
CA LYS A 291 21.32 19.83 -13.61
C LYS A 291 21.71 19.41 -12.19
N VAL A 292 20.81 19.61 -11.23
CA VAL A 292 21.01 19.20 -9.82
C VAL A 292 21.13 17.67 -9.70
N VAL A 293 20.29 16.91 -10.40
CA VAL A 293 20.35 15.44 -10.39
C VAL A 293 21.66 14.94 -11.00
N ALA A 294 22.09 15.51 -12.12
CA ALA A 294 23.34 15.13 -12.78
C ALA A 294 24.58 15.45 -11.92
N GLU A 295 24.61 16.62 -11.28
CA GLU A 295 25.69 16.99 -10.35
C GLU A 295 25.72 16.05 -9.15
N ASN A 296 24.55 15.73 -8.61
CA ASN A 296 24.42 14.80 -7.50
C ASN A 296 24.90 13.39 -7.87
N GLU A 297 24.57 12.88 -9.06
CA GLU A 297 25.07 11.59 -9.55
C GLU A 297 26.59 11.58 -9.72
N ARG A 298 27.20 12.70 -10.14
CA ARG A 298 28.67 12.85 -10.16
C ARG A 298 29.26 12.78 -8.75
N ARG A 299 28.63 13.43 -7.77
CA ARG A 299 29.06 13.35 -6.36
C ARG A 299 28.97 11.94 -5.80
N ILE A 300 27.88 11.21 -6.08
CA ILE A 300 27.73 9.81 -5.67
C ILE A 300 28.87 8.97 -6.25
N ARG A 301 29.13 9.07 -7.57
CA ARG A 301 30.23 8.33 -8.23
C ARG A 301 31.60 8.66 -7.65
N ASN A 302 31.88 9.92 -7.36
CA ASN A 302 33.14 10.32 -6.75
C ASN A 302 33.30 9.77 -5.33
N LEU A 303 32.24 9.78 -4.52
CA LEU A 303 32.27 9.18 -3.19
C LEU A 303 32.46 7.66 -3.26
N THR A 304 31.81 6.96 -4.19
CA THR A 304 32.02 5.52 -4.40
C THR A 304 33.50 5.22 -4.71
N ARG A 305 34.10 5.96 -5.64
CA ARG A 305 35.51 5.78 -6.01
C ARG A 305 36.46 6.07 -4.85
N GLN A 306 36.17 7.09 -4.06
CA GLN A 306 36.98 7.41 -2.88
C GLN A 306 36.84 6.34 -1.80
N ALA A 307 35.64 5.80 -1.59
CA ALA A 307 35.41 4.72 -0.64
C ALA A 307 36.14 3.44 -1.07
N GLU A 308 36.13 3.12 -2.37
CA GLU A 308 36.90 1.99 -2.92
C GLU A 308 38.40 2.14 -2.66
N ARG A 309 38.97 3.33 -2.93
CA ARG A 309 40.39 3.60 -2.66
C ARG A 309 40.74 3.52 -1.17
N ALA A 310 39.91 4.11 -0.30
CA ALA A 310 40.10 4.07 1.14
C ALA A 310 40.00 2.64 1.70
N THR A 311 39.14 1.81 1.12
CA THR A 311 39.05 0.38 1.46
C THR A 311 40.32 -0.36 1.05
N GLN A 312 40.84 -0.11 -0.15
CA GLN A 312 42.07 -0.75 -0.65
C GLN A 312 43.30 -0.35 0.15
N SER A 313 43.36 0.88 0.65
CA SER A 313 44.46 1.37 1.47
C SER A 313 44.30 1.09 2.97
N TYR A 314 43.24 0.38 3.39
CA TYR A 314 42.89 0.14 4.79
C TYR A 314 42.83 1.44 5.63
N ASP A 315 42.46 2.56 5.01
CA ASP A 315 42.37 3.87 5.68
C ASP A 315 40.97 4.07 6.28
N PHE A 316 40.79 3.54 7.49
CA PHE A 316 39.51 3.51 8.18
C PHE A 316 39.01 4.90 8.60
N GLN A 317 39.90 5.83 8.95
CA GLN A 317 39.50 7.19 9.30
C GLN A 317 38.89 7.91 8.10
N ARG A 318 39.50 7.73 6.92
CA ARG A 318 38.99 8.29 5.68
C ARG A 318 37.64 7.65 5.29
N LEU A 319 37.46 6.36 5.53
CA LEU A 319 36.18 5.67 5.29
C LEU A 319 35.04 6.28 6.13
N ILE A 320 35.29 6.58 7.41
CA ILE A 320 34.31 7.22 8.30
C ILE A 320 33.92 8.61 7.77
N GLY A 321 34.91 9.42 7.36
CA GLY A 321 34.65 10.73 6.76
C GLY A 321 33.82 10.65 5.48
N LEU A 322 34.07 9.64 4.64
CA LEU A 322 33.30 9.40 3.41
C LEU A 322 31.87 8.98 3.70
N LEU A 323 31.63 8.21 4.77
CA LEU A 323 30.28 7.85 5.22
C LEU A 323 29.49 9.06 5.71
N GLU A 324 30.14 9.99 6.42
CA GLU A 324 29.51 11.23 6.82
C GLU A 324 29.12 12.08 5.61
N GLN A 325 30.00 12.18 4.61
CA GLN A 325 29.70 12.86 3.35
C GLN A 325 28.55 12.19 2.59
N ALA A 326 28.52 10.85 2.54
CA ALA A 326 27.43 10.11 1.92
C ALA A 326 26.09 10.35 2.64
N SER A 327 26.10 10.42 3.97
CA SER A 327 24.90 10.75 4.77
C SER A 327 24.39 12.16 4.49
N LYS A 328 25.28 13.15 4.42
CA LYS A 328 24.91 14.54 4.01
C LYS A 328 24.32 14.57 2.60
N LEU A 329 24.93 13.82 1.68
CA LEU A 329 24.45 13.70 0.30
C LEU A 329 23.06 13.07 0.25
N GLN A 330 22.76 12.11 1.10
CA GLN A 330 21.45 11.51 1.19
C GLN A 330 20.37 12.48 1.69
N GLY A 331 20.69 13.32 2.69
CA GLY A 331 19.79 14.41 3.09
C GLY A 331 19.50 15.39 1.94
N HIS A 332 20.49 15.61 1.07
CA HIS A 332 20.28 16.37 -0.17
C HIS A 332 19.40 15.61 -1.19
N ASN A 333 19.60 14.31 -1.35
CA ASN A 333 18.76 13.46 -2.22
C ASN A 333 17.29 13.51 -1.81
N GLU A 334 16.99 13.50 -0.51
CA GLU A 334 15.63 13.61 -0.02
C GLU A 334 14.95 14.93 -0.45
N LYS A 335 15.69 16.04 -0.41
CA LYS A 335 15.19 17.34 -0.91
C LYS A 335 14.92 17.29 -2.41
N ILE A 336 15.82 16.66 -3.18
CA ILE A 336 15.63 16.46 -4.63
C ILE A 336 14.38 15.61 -4.89
N PHE A 337 14.17 14.51 -4.15
CA PHE A 337 12.98 13.66 -4.31
C PHE A 337 11.69 14.43 -4.04
N ARG A 338 11.64 15.22 -2.96
CA ARG A 338 10.48 16.07 -2.68
C ARG A 338 10.26 17.12 -3.78
N ALA A 339 11.33 17.66 -4.36
CA ALA A 339 11.22 18.61 -5.46
C ALA A 339 10.70 17.95 -6.76
N ILE A 340 11.15 16.73 -7.07
CA ILE A 340 10.64 15.91 -8.19
C ILE A 340 9.16 15.62 -7.97
N GLU A 341 8.78 15.10 -6.79
CA GLU A 341 7.40 14.73 -6.48
C GLU A 341 6.44 15.93 -6.59
N ARG A 342 6.85 17.11 -6.09
CA ARG A 342 6.07 18.34 -6.26
C ARG A 342 5.91 18.74 -7.73
N THR A 343 6.90 18.45 -8.57
CA THR A 343 6.86 18.77 -10.00
C THR A 343 5.99 17.76 -10.75
N GLU A 344 6.08 16.48 -10.41
CA GLU A 344 5.21 15.40 -10.91
C GLU A 344 3.74 15.69 -10.62
N ARG A 345 3.40 16.07 -9.38
CA ARG A 345 2.02 16.43 -9.01
C ARG A 345 1.51 17.61 -9.83
N LYS A 346 2.28 18.70 -9.92
CA LYS A 346 1.89 19.86 -10.74
C LYS A 346 1.66 19.49 -12.21
N LEU A 347 2.50 18.62 -12.78
CA LEU A 347 2.30 18.12 -14.16
C LEU A 347 1.03 17.26 -14.27
N ALA A 348 0.74 16.44 -13.27
CA ALA A 348 -0.49 15.63 -13.24
C ALA A 348 -1.74 16.51 -13.11
N ASP A 349 -1.73 17.52 -12.23
CA ASP A 349 -2.83 18.46 -12.05
C ASP A 349 -3.12 19.21 -13.36
N VAL A 350 -2.07 19.66 -14.05
CA VAL A 350 -2.18 20.32 -15.35
C VAL A 350 -2.71 19.36 -16.42
N ALA A 351 -2.23 18.11 -16.45
CA ALA A 351 -2.73 17.10 -17.37
C ALA A 351 -4.23 16.80 -17.12
N GLN A 352 -4.64 16.72 -15.85
CA GLN A 352 -6.03 16.45 -15.48
C GLN A 352 -6.95 17.64 -15.80
N ALA A 353 -6.49 18.87 -15.56
CA ALA A 353 -7.22 20.07 -15.97
C ALA A 353 -7.45 20.09 -17.48
N VAL A 354 -6.41 19.75 -18.26
CA VAL A 354 -6.52 19.62 -19.72
C VAL A 354 -7.47 18.49 -20.11
N ALA A 355 -7.44 17.34 -19.44
CA ALA A 355 -8.35 16.23 -19.75
C ALA A 355 -9.82 16.60 -19.48
N ARG A 356 -10.12 17.28 -18.35
CA ARG A 356 -11.47 17.72 -18.01
C ARG A 356 -12.03 18.72 -19.00
N GLU A 357 -11.24 19.73 -19.36
CA GLU A 357 -11.64 20.66 -20.41
C GLU A 357 -11.90 19.94 -21.74
N ALA A 358 -11.24 18.80 -22.04
CA ALA A 358 -11.42 18.09 -23.31
C ALA A 358 -12.80 17.42 -23.40
N GLN A 359 -13.24 16.87 -22.27
CA GLN A 359 -14.56 16.26 -22.14
C GLN A 359 -15.66 17.33 -22.32
N GLU A 360 -15.51 18.49 -21.67
CA GLU A 360 -16.48 19.59 -21.76
C GLU A 360 -16.67 20.16 -23.18
N VAL A 361 -15.63 20.08 -24.04
CA VAL A 361 -15.71 20.52 -25.45
C VAL A 361 -16.30 19.43 -26.34
N THR A 362 -16.15 18.16 -25.98
CA THR A 362 -16.67 17.02 -26.77
C THR A 362 -18.17 16.78 -26.50
N ASP A 363 -18.64 17.09 -25.29
CA ASP A 363 -20.04 16.94 -24.88
C ASP A 363 -20.93 18.13 -25.31
N ARG A 364 -20.35 19.17 -25.92
CA ARG A 364 -21.06 20.31 -26.53
C ARG A 364 -21.07 20.19 -28.05
#